data_AF-A0A2E9URA4-F1
#
_entry.id   AF-A0A2E9URA4-F1
#
_cell.length_a   1.000
_cell.length_b   1.000
_cell.length_c   1.000
_cell.angle_alpha   90.00
_cell.angle_beta   90.00
_cell.angle_gamma   90.00
#
_symmetry.space_group_name_H-M   'P 1'
#
loop_
_entity.id
_entity.type
_entity.pdbx_description
1 polymer ?
#
loop_
_entity_poly.entity_id
_entity_poly.type
_entity_poly.pdbx_seq_one_letter_code
_entity_poly.pdbx_strand_id
1 'polypeptide(L)' 'MGLEHKTVEDSEDELLEILDRDGGVIIEGILNDEDLDEVRSDLSPYVDASPTGENLFWGFET' A
#
# COMPACT_ATOMS: atom_id res chain seq x y z
N MET A 1 14.15 -12.81 -0.38
CA MET A 1 14.09 -11.78 0.68
C MET A 1 12.73 -11.15 0.55
N GLY A 2 11.92 -11.18 1.61
CA GLY A 2 10.58 -10.60 1.63
C GLY A 2 10.58 -9.32 2.45
N LEU A 3 9.55 -8.50 2.28
CA LEU A 3 9.33 -7.34 3.15
C LEU A 3 9.00 -7.82 4.56
N GLU A 4 9.53 -7.14 5.57
CA GLU A 4 9.14 -7.41 6.95
C GLU A 4 7.78 -6.80 7.27
N HIS A 5 7.03 -7.51 8.12
CA HIS A 5 5.71 -7.11 8.59
C HIS A 5 5.83 -6.67 10.04
N LYS A 6 5.33 -5.47 10.32
CA LYS A 6 5.36 -4.79 11.61
C LYS A 6 3.99 -4.21 11.93
N THR A 7 3.76 -3.85 13.18
CA THR A 7 2.52 -3.19 13.63
C THR A 7 2.82 -1.77 14.11
N VAL A 8 1.76 -1.00 14.35
CA VAL A 8 1.86 0.35 14.94
C VAL A 8 2.36 0.35 16.39
N GLU A 9 2.52 -0.83 17.01
CA GLU A 9 3.07 -0.98 18.36
C GLU A 9 4.60 -1.14 18.36
N ASP A 10 5.19 -1.47 17.21
CA ASP A 10 6.64 -1.55 17.05
C ASP A 10 7.29 -0.16 17.14
N SER A 11 8.54 -0.12 17.59
CA SER A 11 9.26 1.13 17.78
C SER A 11 9.68 1.76 16.44
N GLU A 12 9.66 3.09 16.39
CA GLU A 12 10.08 3.86 15.21
C GLU A 12 11.52 3.54 14.80
N ASP A 13 12.42 3.37 15.77
CA ASP A 13 13.83 3.04 15.52
C ASP A 13 13.98 1.69 14.78
N GLU A 14 13.20 0.68 15.16
CA GLU A 14 13.21 -0.63 14.52
C GLU A 14 12.66 -0.56 13.08
N LEU A 15 11.59 0.22 12.85
CA LEU A 15 11.06 0.45 11.50
C LEU A 15 12.08 1.14 10.59
N LEU A 16 12.83 2.10 11.14
CA LEU A 16 13.90 2.80 10.42
C LEU A 16 15.06 1.88 10.06
N GLU A 17 15.47 0.99 10.97
CA GLU A 17 16.52 0.00 10.69
C GLU A 17 16.11 -0.97 9.57
N ILE A 18 14.85 -1.43 9.58
CA ILE A 18 14.31 -2.30 8.52
C ILE A 18 14.25 -1.55 7.19
N LEU A 19 13.80 -0.30 7.20
CA LEU A 19 13.71 0.52 6.00
C LEU A 19 15.09 0.77 5.36
N ASP A 20 16.12 1.02 6.17
CA ASP A 20 17.51 1.20 5.70
C ASP A 20 18.09 -0.10 5.12
N ARG A 21 17.78 -1.25 5.75
CA ARG A 21 18.31 -2.56 5.35
C ARG A 21 17.61 -3.16 4.12
N ASP A 22 16.28 -3.12 4.11
CA ASP A 22 15.44 -3.85 3.14
C ASP A 22 14.77 -2.93 2.12
N GLY A 23 14.84 -1.60 2.30
CA GLY A 23 14.26 -0.60 1.41
C GLY A 23 12.74 -0.46 1.54
N GLY A 24 12.10 -1.21 2.43
CA GLY A 24 10.66 -1.18 2.67
C GLY A 24 10.23 -2.02 3.86
N VAL A 25 9.13 -1.59 4.49
CA VAL A 25 8.47 -2.30 5.60
C VAL A 25 6.96 -2.25 5.39
N ILE A 26 6.27 -3.34 5.73
CA ILE A 26 4.80 -3.41 5.73
C ILE A 26 4.34 -3.15 7.15
N ILE A 27 3.53 -2.11 7.34
CA ILE A 27 2.90 -1.81 8.63
C ILE A 27 1.44 -2.27 8.58
N GLU A 28 1.13 -3.30 9.34
CA GLU A 28 -0.20 -3.85 9.48
C GLU A 28 -1.06 -3.01 10.43
N GLY A 29 -2.35 -2.89 10.09
CA GLY A 29 -3.33 -2.22 10.96
C GLY A 29 -3.14 -0.71 11.09
N ILE A 30 -2.47 -0.06 10.14
CA ILE A 30 -2.32 1.41 10.15
C ILE A 30 -3.65 2.14 9.91
N LEU A 31 -4.56 1.51 9.18
CA LEU A 31 -5.94 1.93 9.00
C LEU A 31 -6.85 0.80 9.48
N ASN A 32 -7.90 1.15 10.22
CA ASN A 32 -8.93 0.19 10.59
C ASN A 32 -9.88 -0.03 9.40
N ASP A 33 -10.66 -1.11 9.45
CA ASP A 33 -11.60 -1.45 8.37
C ASP A 33 -12.61 -0.32 8.11
N GLU A 34 -13.05 0.40 9.16
CA GLU A 34 -13.97 1.53 9.06
C GLU A 34 -13.35 2.71 8.28
N ASP A 35 -12.10 3.07 8.60
CA ASP A 35 -11.36 4.13 7.91
C ASP A 35 -11.10 3.76 6.45
N LEU A 36 -10.83 2.48 6.18
CA LEU A 36 -10.61 1.96 4.84
C LEU A 36 -11.89 2.03 3.99
N ASP A 37 -13.04 1.69 4.57
CA ASP A 37 -14.33 1.75 3.90
C ASP A 37 -14.75 3.20 3.58
N GLU A 38 -14.46 4.15 4.48
CA GLU A 38 -14.71 5.58 4.25
C GLU A 38 -13.87 6.10 3.08
N VAL A 39 -12.55 5.84 3.10
CA VAL A 39 -11.64 6.22 2.01
C VAL A 39 -12.08 5.60 0.69
N ARG A 40 -12.53 4.34 0.70
CA ARG A 40 -13.03 3.68 -0.50
C ARG A 40 -14.31 4.35 -0.99
N SER A 41 -15.25 4.66 -0.12
CA SER A 41 -16.50 5.34 -0.48
C SER A 41 -16.23 6.71 -1.12
N ASP A 42 -15.30 7.47 -0.55
CA ASP A 42 -14.93 8.80 -1.03
C ASP A 42 -14.21 8.76 -2.39
N LEU A 43 -13.37 7.75 -2.61
CA LEU A 43 -12.62 7.59 -3.86
C LEU A 43 -13.43 6.89 -4.96
N SER A 44 -14.41 6.04 -4.60
CA SER A 44 -15.26 5.30 -5.55
C SER A 44 -15.82 6.16 -6.69
N PRO A 45 -16.44 7.33 -6.47
CA PRO A 45 -16.99 8.14 -7.56
C PRO A 45 -15.92 8.64 -8.54
N TYR A 46 -14.67 8.81 -8.10
CA TYR A 46 -13.55 9.24 -8.94
C TYR A 46 -12.84 8.07 -9.63
N VAL A 47 -12.80 6.91 -8.98
CA VAL A 47 -12.28 5.66 -9.56
C VAL A 47 -13.23 5.14 -10.64
N ASP A 48 -14.54 5.13 -10.37
CA ASP A 48 -15.56 4.69 -11.32
C ASP A 48 -15.71 5.65 -12.50
N ALA A 49 -15.51 6.95 -12.27
CA ALA A 49 -15.49 7.96 -13.34
C ALA A 49 -14.15 8.01 -14.09
N SER A 50 -13.11 7.37 -13.56
CA SER A 50 -11.85 7.23 -14.29
C SER A 50 -12.05 6.21 -15.41
N PRO A 51 -11.74 6.56 -16.67
CA PRO A 51 -11.65 5.53 -17.70
C PRO A 51 -10.62 4.50 -17.22
N THR A 52 -11.06 3.25 -17.06
CA THR A 52 -10.14 2.12 -16.96
C THR A 52 -9.28 2.21 -18.21
N GLY A 53 -8.01 2.60 -18.03
CA GLY A 53 -7.18 3.10 -19.11
C GLY A 53 -7.17 2.18 -20.33
N GLU A 54 -7.01 2.79 -21.51
CA GLU A 54 -6.66 2.08 -22.72
C GLU A 54 -5.59 1.02 -22.41
N ASN A 55 -5.78 -0.19 -22.96
CA ASN A 55 -4.86 -1.33 -22.89
C ASN A 55 -3.44 -0.95 -23.38
N LEU A 56 -2.72 -0.15 -22.60
CA LEU A 56 -1.31 0.15 -22.77
C LEU A 56 -0.54 -0.80 -21.87
N PHE A 57 -0.76 -2.10 -22.10
CA PHE A 57 0.21 -3.11 -21.67
C PHE A 57 1.49 -2.88 -22.48
N TRP A 58 2.49 -2.26 -21.85
CA TRP A 58 3.85 -2.11 -22.39
C TRP A 58 4.78 -3.26 -21.96
N GLY A 59 4.22 -4.43 -21.63
CA GLY A 59 5.02 -5.62 -21.37
C GLY A 59 5.35 -6.32 -22.68
N PHE A 60 6.63 -6.52 -22.97
CA PHE A 60 7.02 -7.51 -23.98
C PHE A 60 6.95 -8.89 -23.33
N GLU A 61 6.19 -9.81 -23.95
CA GLU A 61 6.34 -11.23 -23.69
C GLU A 61 7.68 -11.69 -24.29
N THR A 62 8.58 -12.16 -23.44
CA THR A 62 9.84 -12.83 -23.79
C THR A 62 10.02 -14.06 -22.91
#